data_AF-X0VBL3-F1
#
_entry.id   AF-X0VBL3-F1
#
_cell.length_a   1.000
_cell.length_b   1.000
_cell.length_c   1.000
_cell.angle_alpha   90.00
_cell.angle_beta   90.00
_cell.angle_gamma   90.00
#
_symmetry.space_group_name_H-M   'P 1'
#
loop_
_entity.id
_entity.type
_entity.pdbx_description
1 polymer ?
#
loop_
_entity_poly.entity_id
_entity_poly.type
_entity_poly.pdbx_seq_one_letter_code
_entity_poly.pdbx_strand_id
1 'polypeptide(L)' 'AYRRLCRHLDDPTSDTAFDLFPPRFTLAELLRIYEVVIGKKLGARVIRQHLVDRGIVVPATSEPTAKAATRLYRWNRP' A
#
# COMPACT_ATOMS: atom_id res chain seq x y z
N ALA A 1 15.41 -14.63 3.03
CA ALA A 1 14.10 -14.23 2.46
C ALA A 1 13.64 -12.89 3.01
N TYR A 2 13.45 -12.74 4.33
CA TYR A 2 12.96 -11.52 5.00
C TYR A 2 13.60 -10.20 4.53
N ARG A 3 14.93 -10.08 4.54
CA ARG A 3 15.62 -8.84 4.11
C ARG A 3 15.41 -8.49 2.63
N ARG A 4 15.17 -9.48 1.75
CA ARG A 4 14.86 -9.21 0.33
C ARG A 4 13.45 -8.64 0.22
N LEU A 5 12.51 -9.21 0.99
CA LEU A 5 11.13 -8.75 1.07
C LEU A 5 11.07 -7.30 1.59
N CYS A 6 11.81 -6.97 2.65
CA CYS A 6 11.92 -5.58 3.13
C CYS A 6 12.51 -4.64 2.05
N ARG A 7 13.54 -5.08 1.33
CA ARG A 7 14.19 -4.27 0.28
C ARG A 7 13.27 -4.00 -0.91
N HIS A 8 12.40 -4.94 -1.26
CA HIS A 8 11.36 -4.75 -2.28
C HIS A 8 10.20 -3.88 -1.78
N LEU A 9 9.96 -3.79 -0.47
CA LEU A 9 8.95 -2.88 0.09
C LEU A 9 9.48 -1.46 0.33
N ASP A 10 10.79 -1.31 0.52
CA ASP A 10 11.47 0.00 0.59
C ASP A 10 11.46 0.69 -0.77
N ASP A 11 11.42 -0.08 -1.86
CA ASP A 11 11.19 0.40 -3.22
C ASP A 11 9.82 -0.10 -3.75
N PRO A 12 8.73 0.61 -3.42
CA PRO A 12 7.38 0.25 -3.84
C PRO A 12 7.16 0.45 -5.35
N THR A 13 8.21 0.65 -6.16
CA THR A 13 8.17 0.65 -7.63
C THR A 13 8.78 -0.62 -8.25
N SER A 14 9.38 -1.49 -7.46
CA SER A 14 9.92 -2.78 -7.91
C SER A 14 8.79 -3.74 -8.32
N ASP A 15 8.81 -4.21 -9.57
CA ASP A 15 7.74 -5.02 -10.19
C ASP A 15 7.29 -6.22 -9.32
N THR A 16 8.26 -6.88 -8.70
CA THR A 16 8.07 -8.08 -7.88
C THR A 16 7.40 -7.84 -6.53
N ALA A 17 7.47 -6.61 -6.01
CA ALA A 17 6.77 -6.24 -4.79
C ALA A 17 5.26 -6.25 -5.03
N PHE A 18 4.82 -5.80 -6.21
CA PHE A 18 3.41 -5.66 -6.56
C PHE A 18 2.68 -6.99 -6.71
N ASP A 19 3.35 -8.06 -7.15
CA ASP A 19 2.73 -9.39 -7.31
C ASP A 19 2.33 -10.03 -5.96
N LEU A 20 2.91 -9.56 -4.86
CA LEU A 20 2.58 -10.01 -3.51
C LEU A 20 1.33 -9.31 -2.94
N PHE A 21 0.86 -8.24 -3.59
CA PHE A 21 -0.32 -7.49 -3.16
C PHE A 21 -1.48 -7.70 -4.13
N PRO A 22 -2.72 -7.68 -3.63
CA PRO A 22 -3.88 -7.67 -4.52
C PRO A 22 -3.84 -6.41 -5.42
N PRO A 23 -4.39 -6.49 -6.65
CA PRO A 23 -4.37 -5.36 -7.59
C PRO A 23 -5.22 -4.17 -7.13
N ARG A 24 -6.16 -4.40 -6.21
CA ARG A 24 -6.97 -3.39 -5.52
C ARG A 24 -7.02 -3.72 -4.04
N PHE A 25 -6.88 -2.71 -3.20
CA PHE A 25 -6.84 -2.86 -1.75
C PHE A 25 -7.37 -1.63 -1.06
N THR A 26 -7.83 -1.79 0.17
CA THR A 26 -8.01 -0.69 1.12
C THR A 26 -6.68 -0.32 1.77
N LEU A 27 -6.56 0.91 2.28
CA LEU A 27 -5.36 1.31 3.04
C LEU A 27 -5.19 0.50 4.34
N ALA A 28 -6.28 -0.02 4.90
CA ALA A 28 -6.24 -0.86 6.10
C ALA A 28 -5.62 -2.23 5.80
N GLU A 29 -6.00 -2.86 4.68
CA GLU A 29 -5.39 -4.11 4.21
C GLU A 29 -3.91 -3.92 3.91
N LEU A 30 -3.56 -2.85 3.19
CA LEU A 30 -2.17 -2.53 2.87
C LEU A 30 -1.34 -2.30 4.13
N LEU A 31 -1.86 -1.50 5.07
CA LEU A 31 -1.23 -1.28 6.38
C LEU A 31 -0.96 -2.61 7.09
N ARG A 32 -1.95 -3.52 7.12
CA ARG A 32 -1.81 -4.80 7.80
C ARG A 32 -0.71 -5.66 7.19
N ILE A 33 -0.59 -5.68 5.87
CA ILE A 33 0.48 -6.44 5.19
C ILE A 33 1.84 -5.83 5.51
N TYR A 34 1.97 -4.50 5.47
CA TYR A 34 3.22 -3.82 5.86
C TYR A 34 3.60 -4.10 7.31
N GLU A 35 2.65 -4.10 8.25
CA GLU A 35 2.91 -4.45 9.65
C GLU A 35 3.42 -5.88 9.80
N VAL A 36 2.83 -6.82 9.07
CA VAL A 36 3.24 -8.24 9.07
C VAL A 36 4.65 -8.39 8.50
N VAL A 37 4.95 -7.73 7.38
CA VAL A 37 6.27 -7.84 6.75
C VAL A 37 7.35 -7.15 7.59
N ILE A 38 7.08 -5.95 8.10
CA ILE A 38 8.09 -5.20 8.88
C ILE A 38 8.16 -5.73 10.33
N GLY A 39 7.17 -6.52 10.77
CA GLY A 39 7.11 -7.09 12.11
C GLY A 39 6.85 -6.06 13.20
N LYS A 40 6.31 -4.89 12.85
CA LYS A 40 6.00 -3.78 13.78
C LYS A 40 4.69 -3.12 13.42
N LYS A 41 3.99 -2.60 14.44
CA LYS A 41 2.79 -1.79 14.20
C LYS A 41 3.14 -0.47 13.53
N LEU A 42 2.31 -0.04 12.59
CA LEU A 42 2.48 1.20 11.85
C LEU A 42 1.24 2.07 12.02
N GLY A 43 1.44 3.38 12.08
CA GLY A 43 0.32 4.31 12.07
C GLY A 43 -0.25 4.45 10.66
N ALA A 44 -1.58 4.47 10.53
CA ALA A 44 -2.25 4.72 9.24
C ALA A 44 -1.84 6.06 8.58
N ARG A 45 -1.34 7.01 9.38
CA ARG A 45 -0.77 8.28 8.90
C ARG A 45 0.51 8.08 8.08
N VAL A 46 1.38 7.17 8.51
CA VAL A 46 2.65 6.88 7.82
C VAL A 46 2.37 6.32 6.43
N ILE A 47 1.44 5.36 6.32
CA ILE A 47 1.03 4.78 5.03
C ILE A 47 0.47 5.86 4.10
N ARG A 48 -0.39 6.75 4.60
CA ARG A 48 -0.90 7.88 3.79
C ARG A 48 0.23 8.79 3.30
N GLN A 49 1.09 9.25 4.20
CA GLN A 49 2.18 10.17 3.85
C GLN A 49 3.22 9.55 2.92
N HIS A 50 3.49 8.26 3.05
CA HIS A 50 4.49 7.58 2.23
C HIS A 50 3.94 7.10 0.89
N LEU A 51 2.69 6.64 0.81
CA LEU A 51 2.18 5.98 -0.41
C LEU A 51 1.15 6.82 -1.15
N VAL A 52 0.22 7.46 -0.44
CA VAL A 52 -0.86 8.24 -1.07
C VAL A 52 -0.35 9.62 -1.45
N ASP A 53 0.24 10.35 -0.52
CA ASP A 53 0.70 11.73 -0.74
C ASP A 53 1.84 11.81 -1.76
N ARG A 54 2.63 10.72 -1.89
CA ARG A 54 3.68 10.58 -2.92
C ARG A 54 3.18 10.05 -4.26
N GLY A 55 1.88 9.74 -4.38
CA GLY A 55 1.28 9.24 -5.61
C GLY A 55 1.71 7.83 -6.01
N ILE A 56 2.23 7.02 -5.08
CA ILE A 56 2.60 5.62 -5.33
C ILE A 56 1.35 4.74 -5.41
N VAL A 57 0.31 5.09 -4.64
CA VAL A 57 -1.03 4.48 -4.76
C VAL A 57 -2.06 5.55 -5.02
N VAL A 58 -3.00 5.25 -5.91
CA VAL A 58 -4.07 6.16 -6.33
C VAL A 58 -5.43 5.53 -6.09
N PRO A 59 -6.50 6.32 -5.90
CA PRO A 59 -7.85 5.79 -5.84
C PRO A 59 -8.16 4.92 -7.05
N ALA A 60 -8.69 3.72 -6.82
CA ALA A 60 -9.11 2.81 -7.88
C ALA A 60 -10.42 3.27 -8.54
N THR A 61 -11.20 4.12 -7.84
CA THR A 61 -12.44 4.72 -8.32
C THR A 61 -12.45 6.22 -8.05
N SER A 62 -13.03 6.95 -9.00
CA SER A 62 -13.22 8.41 -8.92
C SER A 62 -14.32 8.80 -7.94
N GLU A 63 -15.29 7.90 -7.72
CA GLU A 63 -16.43 8.17 -6.85
C GLU A 63 -16.03 8.12 -5.36
N PRO A 64 -16.39 9.14 -4.58
CA PRO A 64 -16.19 9.12 -3.14
C PRO A 64 -17.09 8.05 -2.52
N THR A 65 -16.49 7.00 -1.98
CA THR A 65 -17.23 5.99 -1.22
C THR A 65 -17.78 6.60 0.07
N ALA A 66 -19.00 6.21 0.46
CA ALA A 66 -19.66 6.72 1.67
C ALA A 66 -18.84 6.56 2.97
N LYS A 67 -17.87 5.63 2.98
CA LYS A 67 -16.86 5.50 4.04
C LYS A 67 -15.46 5.59 3.44
N ALA A 68 -14.63 6.49 3.97
CA ALA A 68 -13.23 6.64 3.56
C ALA A 68 -12.40 5.36 3.83
N ALA A 69 -12.79 4.56 4.83
CA ALA A 69 -12.14 3.29 5.18
C ALA A 69 -12.36 2.18 4.14
N THR A 70 -13.40 2.27 3.31
CA THR A 70 -13.71 1.28 2.27
C THR A 70 -13.24 1.73 0.89
N ARG A 71 -12.52 2.86 0.80
CA ARG A 71 -12.01 3.35 -0.47
C ARG A 71 -10.94 2.39 -0.98
N LEU A 72 -11.14 1.90 -2.20
CA LEU A 72 -10.16 1.08 -2.88
C LEU A 72 -9.09 1.94 -3.53
N TYR A 73 -7.86 1.49 -3.40
CA TYR A 73 -6.66 2.04 -4.00
C TYR A 73 -6.05 0.98 -4.92
N ARG A 74 -5.23 1.45 -5.86
CA ARG A 74 -4.39 0.63 -6.72
C ARG A 74 -3.00 1.26 -6.79
N TRP A 75 -2.02 0.45 -7.17
CA TRP A 75 -0.69 0.96 -7.46
C TRP A 75 -0.72 1.91 -8.68
N ASN A 76 0.01 3.01 -8.57
CA ASN A 76 0.26 3.94 -9.67
C ASN A 76 1.43 3.42 -10.49
N ARG A 77 1.17 2.43 -11.35
CA ARG A 77 2.17 1.94 -12.31
C ARG A 77 2.33 2.99 -13.43
N PRO A 78 3.57 3.36 -13.82
CA PRO A 78 3.81 4.10 -15.06
C PRO A 78 3.45 3.28 -16.30
#